data_AF-A0A1Q9P8Z7-F1
#
_entry.id   AF-A0A1Q9P8Z7-F1
#
_cell.length_a   1.000
_cell.length_b   1.000
_cell.length_c   1.000
_cell.angle_alpha   90.00
_cell.angle_beta   90.00
_cell.angle_gamma   90.00
#
_symmetry.space_group_name_H-M   'P 1'
#
loop_
_entity.id
_entity.type
_entity.pdbx_description
1 polymer ?
#
loop_
_entity_poly.entity_id
_entity_poly.type
_entity_poly.pdbx_seq_one_letter_code
_entity_poly.pdbx_strand_id
1 'polypeptide(L)'
;MAKGKGLLESVRDIAGEHGLKGTKYRIDADKIVRESEKILREDYTQTLMISAVLGQMVEARGRERLPAPAFFAFIEMLSKIPDAPRDTKSETSTEIEDRTTRIIELMTTLVSVLCEWSEKGIVGVDENCPESLRDMAKVVFRKTKLLQGGLWTCISCGNIVNVKETRALMCATCDSSISRSDIHQRFDQMAGRNRTGYGRTTSEENDD
;
A
#
# COMPACT_ATOMS: atom_id res chain seq x y z
N MET A 1 11.22 1.86 -17.20
CA MET A 1 10.39 1.59 -18.39
C MET A 1 10.88 2.51 -19.49
N ALA A 2 11.66 2.00 -20.45
CA ALA A 2 12.21 2.84 -21.51
C ALA A 2 11.14 3.13 -22.57
N LYS A 3 10.85 4.41 -22.82
CA LYS A 3 10.08 4.90 -23.98
C LYS A 3 8.72 4.22 -24.24
N GLY A 4 7.90 4.04 -23.20
CA GLY A 4 6.51 3.59 -23.35
C GLY A 4 6.31 2.12 -23.77
N LYS A 5 7.37 1.30 -23.78
CA LYS A 5 7.22 -0.16 -23.94
C LYS A 5 6.78 -0.80 -22.63
N GLY A 6 5.91 -1.81 -22.72
CA GLY A 6 5.49 -2.59 -21.56
C GLY A 6 6.68 -3.31 -20.89
N LEU A 7 6.55 -3.65 -19.60
CA LEU A 7 7.62 -4.34 -18.86
C LEU A 7 8.00 -5.66 -19.52
N LEU A 8 7.00 -6.46 -19.89
CA LEU A 8 7.19 -7.76 -20.53
C LEU A 8 7.83 -7.65 -21.91
N GLU A 9 7.48 -6.63 -22.68
CA GLU A 9 8.10 -6.36 -23.97
C GLU A 9 9.57 -6.01 -23.79
N SER A 10 9.87 -5.11 -22.85
CA SER A 10 11.25 -4.72 -22.52
C SER A 10 12.09 -5.92 -22.09
N VAL A 11 11.54 -6.82 -21.26
CA VAL A 11 12.22 -8.06 -20.83
C VAL A 11 12.42 -9.02 -22.01
N ARG A 12 11.44 -9.14 -22.91
CA ARG A 12 11.56 -10.00 -24.10
C ARG A 12 12.60 -9.47 -25.08
N ASP A 13 12.65 -8.15 -25.27
CA ASP A 13 13.64 -7.47 -26.11
C ASP A 13 15.05 -7.73 -25.57
N ILE A 14 15.29 -7.48 -24.28
CA ILE A 14 16.57 -7.76 -23.62
C ILE A 14 16.92 -9.26 -23.72
N ALA A 15 15.97 -10.16 -23.46
CA ALA A 15 16.21 -11.59 -23.58
C ALA A 15 16.61 -11.97 -25.02
N GLY A 16 15.96 -11.39 -26.04
CA GLY A 16 16.29 -11.57 -27.44
C GLY A 16 17.70 -11.06 -27.78
N GLU A 17 18.06 -9.87 -27.30
CA GLU A 17 19.40 -9.27 -27.48
C GLU A 17 20.53 -10.15 -26.91
N HIS A 18 20.25 -10.92 -25.85
CA HIS A 18 21.19 -11.84 -25.21
C HIS A 18 21.07 -13.30 -25.69
N GLY A 19 20.31 -13.58 -26.76
CA GLY A 19 20.14 -14.94 -27.29
C GLY A 19 19.34 -15.88 -26.37
N LEU A 20 18.64 -15.34 -25.37
CA LEU A 20 17.77 -16.07 -24.47
C LEU A 20 16.37 -16.20 -25.09
N LYS A 21 15.66 -17.29 -24.75
CA LYS A 21 14.29 -17.49 -25.24
C LYS A 21 13.33 -16.53 -24.53
N GLY A 22 13.02 -15.39 -25.15
CA GLY A 22 12.10 -14.37 -24.63
C GLY A 22 10.72 -14.92 -24.23
N THR A 23 10.23 -15.96 -24.91
CA THR A 23 8.95 -16.62 -24.61
C THR A 23 8.90 -17.36 -23.26
N LYS A 24 10.05 -17.64 -22.64
CA LYS A 24 10.13 -18.24 -21.31
C LYS A 24 9.84 -17.25 -20.18
N TYR A 25 9.96 -15.95 -20.43
CA TYR A 25 9.76 -14.93 -19.42
C TYR A 25 8.28 -14.51 -19.42
N ARG A 26 7.53 -15.08 -18.47
CA ARG A 26 6.14 -14.72 -18.17
C ARG A 26 6.07 -14.23 -16.73
N ILE A 27 5.43 -13.08 -16.53
CA ILE A 27 5.07 -12.60 -15.20
C ILE A 27 3.61 -13.03 -14.97
N ASP A 28 3.40 -13.80 -13.90
CA ASP A 28 2.08 -14.23 -13.46
C ASP A 28 1.52 -13.22 -12.46
N ALA A 29 0.60 -12.38 -12.91
CA ALA A 29 0.00 -11.34 -12.09
C ALA A 29 -0.85 -11.90 -10.94
N ASP A 30 -1.53 -13.03 -11.15
CA ASP A 30 -2.30 -13.68 -10.08
C ASP A 30 -1.36 -14.25 -8.99
N LYS A 31 -0.18 -14.75 -9.39
CA LYS A 31 0.85 -15.17 -8.43
C LYS A 31 1.36 -14.00 -7.58
N ILE A 32 1.57 -12.83 -8.20
CA ILE A 32 1.96 -11.62 -7.48
C ILE A 32 0.91 -11.27 -6.42
N VAL A 33 -0.37 -11.25 -6.79
CA VAL A 33 -1.46 -10.98 -5.85
C VAL A 33 -1.48 -11.98 -4.71
N ARG A 34 -1.41 -13.29 -4.99
CA ARG A 34 -1.38 -14.33 -3.95
C ARG A 34 -0.20 -14.16 -2.99
N GLU A 35 0.98 -13.81 -3.50
CA GLU A 35 2.17 -13.62 -2.68
C GLU A 35 2.04 -12.37 -1.80
N SER A 36 1.53 -11.26 -2.35
CA SER A 36 1.24 -10.05 -1.59
C SER A 36 0.17 -10.28 -0.52
N GLU A 37 -0.92 -11.00 -0.84
CA GLU A 37 -1.93 -11.38 0.15
C GLU A 37 -1.36 -12.24 1.28
N LYS A 38 -0.46 -13.16 0.96
CA LYS A 38 0.21 -13.98 1.98
C LYS A 38 0.98 -13.10 2.97
N ILE A 39 1.78 -12.16 2.49
CA ILE A 39 2.56 -11.24 3.34
C ILE A 39 1.63 -10.38 4.21
N LEU A 40 0.57 -9.83 3.62
CA LEU A 40 -0.36 -8.92 4.30
C LEU A 40 -1.34 -9.61 5.26
N ARG A 41 -1.45 -10.95 5.20
CA ARG A 41 -2.28 -11.73 6.15
C ARG A 41 -1.48 -12.38 7.26
N GLU A 42 -0.15 -12.32 7.19
CA GLU A 42 0.71 -13.06 8.11
C GLU A 42 0.67 -12.47 9.52
N ASP A 43 0.71 -11.14 9.62
CA ASP A 43 0.66 -10.40 10.88
C ASP A 43 0.03 -9.01 10.66
N TYR A 44 -0.91 -8.64 11.53
CA TYR A 44 -1.62 -7.36 11.45
C TYR A 44 -0.71 -6.16 11.74
N THR A 45 0.16 -6.27 12.74
CA THR A 45 1.12 -5.21 13.13
C THR A 45 2.08 -4.93 11.98
N GLN A 46 2.59 -6.01 11.38
CA GLN A 46 3.48 -5.90 10.22
C GLN A 46 2.78 -5.24 9.03
N THR A 47 1.51 -5.57 8.78
CA THR A 47 0.70 -4.94 7.74
C THR A 47 0.50 -3.44 7.98
N LEU A 48 0.26 -3.04 9.23
CA LEU A 48 0.19 -1.62 9.60
C LEU A 48 1.52 -0.91 9.38
N MET A 49 2.63 -1.55 9.72
CA MET A 49 3.97 -0.99 9.53
C MET A 49 4.32 -0.82 8.05
N ILE A 50 4.06 -1.85 7.23
CA ILE A 50 4.20 -1.75 5.76
C ILE A 50 3.34 -0.59 5.24
N SER A 51 2.09 -0.49 5.68
CA SER A 51 1.16 0.57 5.25
C SER A 51 1.72 1.96 5.57
N ALA A 52 2.28 2.14 6.77
CA ALA A 52 2.88 3.40 7.21
C ALA A 52 4.11 3.77 6.35
N VAL A 53 5.00 2.81 6.10
CA VAL A 53 6.20 3.04 5.27
C VAL A 53 5.81 3.41 3.84
N LEU A 54 4.91 2.65 3.22
CA LEU A 54 4.46 2.94 1.85
C LEU A 54 3.76 4.30 1.75
N GLY A 55 2.99 4.68 2.78
CA GLY A 55 2.37 6.01 2.90
C GLY A 55 3.41 7.13 2.89
N GLN A 56 4.46 7.01 3.70
CA GLN A 56 5.56 7.97 3.71
C GLN A 56 6.30 8.02 2.37
N MET A 57 6.57 6.87 1.75
CA MET A 57 7.28 6.82 0.49
C MET A 57 6.51 7.44 -0.67
N VAL A 58 5.17 7.36 -0.71
CA VAL A 58 4.41 8.01 -1.81
C VAL A 58 4.39 9.55 -1.67
N GLU A 59 4.49 10.06 -0.44
CA GLU A 59 4.61 11.49 -0.13
C GLU A 59 6.05 12.03 -0.26
N ALA A 60 7.04 11.14 -0.19
CA ALA A 60 8.44 11.49 -0.32
C ALA A 60 8.77 12.17 -1.66
N ARG A 61 9.85 12.95 -1.67
CA ARG A 61 10.37 13.63 -2.88
C ARG A 61 11.63 12.93 -3.37
N GLY A 62 11.86 12.94 -4.68
CA GLY A 62 13.09 12.41 -5.27
C GLY A 62 13.09 10.89 -5.42
N ARG A 63 14.24 10.25 -5.19
CA ARG A 63 14.49 8.83 -5.53
C ARG A 63 13.81 7.83 -4.60
N GLU A 64 13.50 8.24 -3.38
CA GLU A 64 12.81 7.41 -2.38
C GLU A 64 11.30 7.35 -2.60
N ARG A 65 10.80 8.10 -3.60
CA ARG A 65 9.38 8.20 -3.88
C ARG A 65 8.85 6.91 -4.49
N LEU A 66 7.92 6.26 -3.80
CA LEU A 66 7.15 5.15 -4.36
C LEU A 66 6.23 5.69 -5.48
N PRO A 67 6.17 5.04 -6.66
CA PRO A 67 5.22 5.43 -7.69
C PRO A 67 3.78 5.35 -7.17
N ALA A 68 3.04 6.46 -7.25
CA ALA A 68 1.65 6.51 -6.80
C ALA A 68 0.76 5.39 -7.36
N PRO A 69 0.89 4.94 -8.62
CA PRO A 69 0.12 3.80 -9.11
C PRO A 69 0.36 2.50 -8.32
N ALA A 70 1.61 2.23 -7.92
CA ALA A 70 1.95 1.06 -7.09
C ALA A 70 1.31 1.18 -5.70
N PHE A 71 1.32 2.38 -5.12
CA PHE A 71 0.61 2.66 -3.88
C PHE A 71 -0.91 2.46 -4.02
N PHE A 72 -1.52 2.86 -5.13
CA PHE A 72 -2.95 2.62 -5.36
C PHE A 72 -3.28 1.13 -5.48
N ALA A 73 -2.43 0.33 -6.13
CA ALA A 73 -2.60 -1.12 -6.18
C ALA A 73 -2.51 -1.72 -4.77
N PHE A 74 -1.55 -1.27 -3.96
CA PHE A 74 -1.43 -1.68 -2.56
C PHE A 74 -2.71 -1.40 -1.75
N ILE A 75 -3.25 -0.17 -1.82
CA ILE A 75 -4.47 0.19 -1.10
C ILE A 75 -5.67 -0.65 -1.56
N GLU A 76 -5.78 -0.97 -2.85
CA GLU A 76 -6.87 -1.82 -3.33
C GLU A 76 -6.70 -3.30 -3.07
N MET A 77 -5.48 -3.75 -2.81
CA MET A 77 -5.25 -5.06 -2.24
C MET A 77 -5.67 -5.08 -0.76
N LEU A 78 -5.22 -4.09 0.00
CA LEU A 78 -5.51 -3.98 1.43
C LEU A 78 -7.02 -3.88 1.69
N SER A 79 -7.77 -3.15 0.85
CA SER A 79 -9.23 -3.01 0.99
C SER A 79 -10.02 -4.30 0.76
N LYS A 80 -9.42 -5.30 0.09
CA LYS A 80 -10.05 -6.58 -0.26
C LYS A 80 -9.61 -7.73 0.63
N ILE A 81 -8.55 -7.53 1.41
CA ILE A 81 -8.03 -8.56 2.31
C ILE A 81 -8.91 -8.59 3.56
N PRO A 82 -9.43 -9.77 3.97
CA PRO A 82 -10.09 -9.92 5.27
C PRO A 82 -9.15 -9.52 6.39
N ASP A 83 -9.70 -8.98 7.48
CA ASP A 83 -8.89 -8.59 8.65
C ASP A 83 -7.95 -9.73 9.07
N ALA A 84 -6.65 -9.44 9.09
CA ALA A 84 -5.64 -10.36 9.55
C ALA A 84 -5.87 -10.68 11.04
N PRO A 85 -5.56 -11.91 11.50
CA PRO A 85 -5.59 -12.20 12.92
C PRO A 85 -4.70 -11.20 13.66
N ARG A 86 -5.22 -10.64 14.75
CA ARG A 86 -4.45 -9.79 15.69
C ARG A 86 -3.54 -10.69 16.53
N ASP A 87 -2.66 -11.40 15.86
CA ASP A 87 -1.53 -12.05 16.52
C ASP A 87 -0.38 -11.04 16.52
N THR A 88 0.28 -10.87 17.66
CA THR A 88 1.48 -10.04 17.76
C THR A 88 2.66 -10.98 17.77
N LYS A 89 3.10 -11.44 16.60
CA LYS A 89 4.36 -12.18 16.54
C LYS A 89 5.50 -11.20 16.78
N SER A 90 6.45 -11.61 17.60
CA SER A 90 7.71 -10.88 17.82
C SER A 90 8.60 -11.03 16.59
N GLU A 91 8.26 -10.36 15.49
CA GLU A 91 9.14 -10.27 14.32
C GLU A 91 10.24 -9.23 14.56
N THR A 92 11.40 -9.44 13.93
CA THR A 92 12.55 -8.54 14.01
C THR A 92 12.42 -7.39 12.98
N SER A 93 13.03 -6.23 13.28
CA SER A 93 12.99 -5.06 12.37
C SER A 93 13.44 -5.39 10.94
N THR A 94 14.42 -6.29 10.78
CA THR A 94 14.96 -6.70 9.47
C THR A 94 13.94 -7.48 8.64
N GLU A 95 13.12 -8.33 9.26
CA GLU A 95 12.08 -9.09 8.55
C GLU A 95 11.00 -8.17 7.98
N ILE A 96 10.65 -7.11 8.73
CA ILE A 96 9.71 -6.09 8.27
C ILE A 96 10.26 -5.32 7.07
N GLU A 97 11.53 -4.93 7.10
CA GLU A 97 12.17 -4.19 6.00
C GLU A 97 12.21 -5.04 4.72
N ASP A 98 12.57 -6.31 4.83
CA ASP A 98 12.59 -7.25 3.70
C ASP A 98 11.18 -7.46 3.14
N ARG A 99 10.18 -7.66 4.00
CA ARG A 99 8.78 -7.81 3.56
C ARG A 99 8.21 -6.54 2.95
N THR A 100 8.59 -5.37 3.47
CA THR A 100 8.19 -4.07 2.89
C THR A 100 8.79 -3.88 1.50
N THR A 101 10.09 -4.15 1.36
CA THR A 101 10.79 -4.13 0.06
C THR A 101 10.13 -5.09 -0.91
N ARG A 102 9.78 -6.30 -0.45
CA ARG A 102 9.09 -7.29 -1.26
C ARG A 102 7.72 -6.79 -1.74
N ILE A 103 6.93 -6.16 -0.88
CA ILE A 103 5.65 -5.56 -1.28
C ILE A 103 5.86 -4.45 -2.32
N ILE A 104 6.88 -3.61 -2.17
CA ILE A 104 7.20 -2.56 -3.16
C ILE A 104 7.47 -3.18 -4.53
N GLU A 105 8.32 -4.20 -4.59
CA GLU A 105 8.64 -4.92 -5.83
C GLU A 105 7.39 -5.56 -6.45
N LEU A 106 6.59 -6.25 -5.65
CA LEU A 106 5.38 -6.92 -6.10
C LEU A 106 4.38 -5.90 -6.66
N MET A 107 4.12 -4.79 -5.96
CA MET A 107 3.16 -3.77 -6.39
C MET A 107 3.62 -3.02 -7.64
N THR A 108 4.89 -2.63 -7.69
CA THR A 108 5.45 -1.95 -8.87
C THR A 108 5.45 -2.86 -10.09
N THR A 109 5.77 -4.14 -9.92
CA THR A 109 5.70 -5.15 -10.98
C THR A 109 4.25 -5.39 -11.42
N LEU A 110 3.32 -5.53 -10.47
CA LEU A 110 1.90 -5.75 -10.74
C LEU A 110 1.34 -4.65 -11.63
N VAL A 111 1.50 -3.39 -11.24
CA VAL A 111 0.98 -2.26 -12.03
C VAL A 111 1.67 -2.16 -13.40
N SER A 112 2.93 -2.54 -13.48
CA SER A 112 3.66 -2.59 -14.77
C SER A 112 3.11 -3.63 -15.74
N VAL A 113 2.41 -4.65 -15.24
CA VAL A 113 1.76 -5.71 -16.04
C VAL A 113 0.28 -5.42 -16.27
N LEU A 114 -0.39 -4.76 -15.33
CA LEU A 114 -1.84 -4.47 -15.43
C LEU A 114 -2.16 -3.24 -16.28
N CYS A 115 -1.24 -2.29 -16.38
CA CYS A 115 -1.50 -0.98 -16.97
C CYS A 115 -0.60 -0.71 -18.18
N GLU A 116 -1.12 0.06 -19.13
CA GLU A 116 -0.38 0.55 -20.30
C GLU A 116 0.36 1.85 -19.94
N TRP A 117 1.63 1.94 -20.33
CA TRP A 117 2.53 3.03 -19.95
C TRP A 117 2.97 3.88 -21.14
N SER A 118 3.00 5.20 -20.93
CA SER A 118 3.65 6.16 -21.80
C SER A 118 4.75 6.92 -21.06
N GLU A 119 5.48 7.79 -21.75
CA GLU A 119 6.43 8.71 -21.13
C GLU A 119 5.77 9.65 -20.10
N LYS A 120 4.46 9.91 -20.25
CA LYS A 120 3.68 10.75 -19.33
C LYS A 120 3.05 9.95 -18.18
N GLY A 121 3.37 8.66 -18.05
CA GLY A 121 2.81 7.73 -17.09
C GLY A 121 1.70 6.87 -17.69
N ILE A 122 0.81 6.35 -16.83
CA ILE A 122 -0.22 5.39 -17.24
C ILE A 122 -1.24 6.04 -18.20
N VAL A 123 -1.52 5.36 -19.31
CA VAL A 123 -2.48 5.81 -20.35
C VAL A 123 -3.71 4.94 -20.46
N GLY A 124 -3.65 3.69 -19.98
CA GLY A 124 -4.76 2.76 -20.04
C GLY A 124 -4.56 1.51 -19.18
N VAL A 125 -5.49 0.57 -19.31
CA VAL A 125 -5.38 -0.80 -18.80
C VAL A 125 -4.80 -1.65 -19.93
N ASP A 126 -3.83 -2.51 -19.62
CA ASP A 126 -3.19 -3.37 -20.63
C ASP A 126 -4.24 -4.31 -21.27
N GLU A 127 -4.16 -4.52 -22.59
CA GLU A 127 -5.08 -5.39 -23.32
C GLU A 127 -5.04 -6.84 -22.82
N ASN A 128 -3.85 -7.29 -22.39
CA ASN A 128 -3.59 -8.61 -21.85
C ASN A 128 -3.79 -8.68 -20.33
N CYS A 129 -4.33 -7.63 -19.70
CA CYS A 129 -4.66 -7.65 -18.27
C CYS A 129 -5.62 -8.81 -17.97
N PRO A 130 -5.28 -9.70 -17.02
CA PRO A 130 -6.15 -10.78 -16.58
C PRO A 130 -7.52 -10.27 -16.18
N GLU A 131 -8.56 -11.03 -16.52
CA GLU A 131 -9.95 -10.63 -16.27
C GLU A 131 -10.23 -10.48 -14.77
N SER A 132 -9.66 -11.37 -13.95
CA SER A 132 -9.69 -11.33 -12.48
C SER A 132 -9.17 -10.02 -11.89
N LEU A 133 -8.20 -9.38 -12.55
CA LEU A 133 -7.50 -8.19 -12.06
C LEU A 133 -7.92 -6.91 -12.80
N ARG A 134 -8.82 -7.01 -13.78
CA ARG A 134 -9.23 -5.90 -14.64
C ARG A 134 -9.88 -4.77 -13.86
N ASP A 135 -10.66 -5.08 -12.83
CA ASP A 135 -11.28 -4.04 -12.00
C ASP A 135 -10.26 -3.32 -11.12
N MET A 136 -9.26 -4.02 -10.59
CA MET A 136 -8.14 -3.39 -9.88
C MET A 136 -7.37 -2.46 -10.83
N ALA A 137 -7.05 -2.93 -12.04
CA ALA A 137 -6.36 -2.14 -13.05
C ALA A 137 -7.14 -0.86 -13.41
N LYS A 138 -8.47 -0.95 -13.60
CA LYS A 138 -9.33 0.22 -13.85
C LYS A 138 -9.31 1.21 -12.69
N VAL A 139 -9.34 0.74 -11.44
CA VAL A 139 -9.29 1.62 -10.27
C VAL A 139 -7.93 2.32 -10.17
N VAL A 140 -6.82 1.58 -10.34
CA VAL A 140 -5.46 2.14 -10.36
C VAL A 140 -5.33 3.18 -11.46
N PHE A 141 -5.83 2.89 -12.66
CA PHE A 141 -5.86 3.82 -13.79
C PHE A 141 -6.63 5.10 -13.46
N ARG A 142 -7.87 4.98 -12.96
CA ARG A 142 -8.73 6.12 -12.59
C ARG A 142 -8.08 7.00 -11.52
N LYS A 143 -7.55 6.40 -10.45
CA LYS A 143 -6.86 7.14 -9.37
C LYS A 143 -5.59 7.83 -9.89
N THR A 144 -4.85 7.18 -10.79
CA THR A 144 -3.69 7.78 -11.44
C THR A 144 -4.09 8.98 -12.31
N LYS A 145 -5.19 8.88 -13.07
CA LYS A 145 -5.70 10.00 -13.88
C LYS A 145 -6.18 11.17 -13.02
N LEU A 146 -6.85 10.89 -11.91
CA LEU A 146 -7.22 11.92 -10.92
C LEU A 146 -5.98 12.64 -10.40
N LEU A 147 -4.94 11.90 -10.01
CA LEU A 147 -3.67 12.46 -9.56
C LEU A 147 -2.96 13.30 -10.63
N GLN A 148 -2.94 12.83 -11.87
CA GLN A 148 -2.42 13.60 -13.01
C GLN A 148 -3.19 14.91 -13.23
N GLY A 149 -4.48 14.94 -12.88
CA GLY A 149 -5.33 16.13 -12.87
C GLY A 149 -5.18 17.03 -11.63
N GLY A 150 -4.28 16.70 -10.69
CA GLY A 150 -4.08 17.45 -9.46
C GLY A 150 -5.09 17.14 -8.34
N LEU A 151 -5.81 16.03 -8.44
CA LEU A 151 -6.79 15.57 -7.47
C LEU A 151 -6.31 14.31 -6.74
N TRP A 152 -6.75 14.12 -5.50
CA TRP A 152 -6.41 12.96 -4.67
C TRP A 152 -7.65 12.40 -3.98
N THR A 153 -7.71 11.09 -3.80
CA THR A 153 -8.75 10.42 -3.03
C THR A 153 -8.27 10.23 -1.60
N CYS A 154 -8.86 10.94 -0.64
CA CYS A 154 -8.52 10.83 0.78
C CYS A 154 -8.56 9.36 1.24
N ILE A 155 -7.47 8.88 1.82
CA ILE A 155 -7.35 7.47 2.25
C ILE A 155 -8.30 7.11 3.39
N SER A 156 -8.75 8.10 4.17
CA SER A 156 -9.60 7.89 5.35
C SER A 156 -11.10 7.90 5.01
N CYS A 157 -11.55 8.83 4.17
CA CYS A 157 -12.99 9.03 3.91
C CYS A 157 -13.39 8.85 2.44
N GLY A 158 -12.45 8.62 1.53
CA GLY A 158 -12.74 8.45 0.10
C GLY A 158 -13.10 9.72 -0.66
N ASN A 159 -13.16 10.88 -0.02
CA ASN A 159 -13.46 12.15 -0.69
C ASN A 159 -12.36 12.56 -1.68
N ILE A 160 -12.75 13.12 -2.82
CA ILE A 160 -11.83 13.68 -3.80
C ILE A 160 -11.52 15.12 -3.41
N VAL A 161 -10.23 15.43 -3.25
CA VAL A 161 -9.73 16.75 -2.83
C VAL A 161 -8.58 17.20 -3.72
N ASN A 162 -8.21 18.48 -3.68
CA ASN A 162 -7.02 18.93 -4.38
C ASN A 162 -5.76 18.34 -3.73
N VAL A 163 -4.80 17.87 -4.54
CA VAL A 163 -3.54 17.31 -4.00
C VAL A 163 -2.73 18.33 -3.19
N LYS A 164 -2.94 19.64 -3.43
CA LYS A 164 -2.29 20.71 -2.64
C LYS A 164 -2.92 20.89 -1.26
N GLU A 165 -4.14 20.39 -1.06
CA GLU A 165 -4.89 20.46 0.19
C GLU A 165 -4.73 19.19 1.02
N THR A 166 -4.04 18.17 0.50
CA THR A 166 -3.79 16.93 1.23
C THR A 166 -2.57 17.04 2.13
N ARG A 167 -2.69 16.45 3.33
CA ARG A 167 -1.58 16.24 4.26
C ARG A 167 -1.65 14.80 4.77
N ALA A 168 -0.54 14.08 4.81
CA ALA A 168 -0.50 12.66 5.17
C ALA A 168 -1.49 11.83 4.33
N LEU A 169 -1.61 12.15 3.03
CA LEU A 169 -2.57 11.54 2.08
C LEU A 169 -4.07 11.69 2.45
N MET A 170 -4.40 12.56 3.41
CA MET A 170 -5.74 12.80 3.90
C MET A 170 -6.24 14.20 3.55
N CYS A 171 -7.57 14.37 3.49
CA CYS A 171 -8.17 15.69 3.40
C CYS A 171 -8.05 16.44 4.74
N ALA A 172 -8.12 17.78 4.69
CA ALA A 172 -7.98 18.65 5.87
C ALA A 172 -8.93 18.30 7.03
N THR A 173 -10.16 17.85 6.73
CA THR A 173 -11.12 17.42 7.75
C THR A 173 -10.68 16.14 8.47
N CYS A 174 -10.15 15.15 7.75
CA CYS A 174 -9.65 13.90 8.35
C CYS A 174 -8.34 14.17 9.14
N ASP A 175 -7.41 14.92 8.55
CA ASP A 175 -6.15 15.30 9.20
C ASP A 175 -6.36 16.07 10.52
N SER A 176 -7.26 17.07 10.50
CA SER A 176 -7.58 17.85 11.71
C SER A 176 -8.29 17.05 12.79
N SER A 177 -9.08 16.03 12.42
CA SER A 177 -9.74 15.15 13.40
C SER A 177 -8.73 14.30 14.20
N ILE A 178 -7.66 13.85 13.55
CA ILE A 178 -6.59 13.07 14.17
C ILE A 178 -5.66 13.98 14.98
N SER A 179 -5.34 15.15 14.44
CA SER A 179 -4.47 16.14 15.10
C SER A 179 -5.08 16.74 16.38
N ARG A 180 -6.42 16.71 16.52
CA ARG A 180 -7.13 17.17 17.73
C ARG A 180 -7.31 16.10 18.80
N SER A 181 -7.17 14.82 18.45
CA SER A 181 -7.12 13.77 19.45
C SER A 181 -5.71 13.71 20.02
N ASP A 182 -5.50 14.44 21.12
CA ASP A 182 -4.34 14.25 21.97
C ASP A 182 -4.27 12.76 22.33
N ILE A 183 -3.30 12.05 21.77
CA ILE A 183 -3.12 10.61 22.00
C ILE A 183 -2.95 10.37 23.51
N HIS A 184 -2.42 11.36 24.24
CA HIS A 184 -2.35 11.36 25.70
C HIS A 184 -3.73 11.34 26.37
N GLN A 185 -4.72 12.10 25.90
CA GLN A 185 -6.08 12.03 26.48
C GLN A 185 -6.78 10.68 26.26
N ARG A 186 -6.52 10.01 25.13
CA ARG A 186 -7.08 8.67 24.88
C ARG A 186 -6.39 7.58 25.68
N PHE A 187 -5.07 7.69 25.90
CA PHE A 187 -4.35 6.79 26.81
C PHE A 187 -4.73 7.03 28.26
N ASP A 188 -4.92 8.29 28.70
CA ASP A 188 -5.34 8.62 30.05
C ASP A 188 -6.78 8.13 30.33
N GLN A 189 -7.67 8.15 29.34
CA GLN A 189 -9.01 7.56 29.47
C GLN A 189 -9.02 6.02 29.49
N MET A 190 -7.99 5.35 28.92
CA MET A 190 -7.79 3.91 29.10
C MET A 190 -6.97 3.57 30.37
N ALA A 191 -6.24 4.55 30.93
CA ALA A 191 -5.40 4.42 32.12
C ALA A 191 -6.17 4.60 33.44
N GLY A 192 -7.50 4.50 33.44
CA GLY A 192 -8.30 4.30 34.66
C GLY A 192 -8.03 2.98 35.37
N ARG A 193 -7.16 2.11 34.84
CA ARG A 193 -6.59 0.96 35.54
C ARG A 193 -5.10 1.18 35.76
N ASN A 194 -4.78 1.81 36.89
CA ASN A 194 -3.42 1.85 37.42
C ASN A 194 -2.87 0.42 37.57
N ARG A 195 -2.02 0.01 36.62
CA ARG A 195 -1.15 -1.16 36.76
C ARG A 195 0.07 -0.74 37.56
N THR A 196 0.04 -0.96 38.87
CA THR A 196 1.26 -1.15 39.66
C THR A 196 1.76 -2.59 39.44
N GLY A 197 3.08 -2.78 39.43
CA GLY A 197 3.76 -3.96 38.87
C GLY A 197 3.35 -5.34 39.41
N TYR A 198 3.80 -6.37 38.67
CA TYR A 198 3.70 -7.82 38.92
C TYR A 198 2.42 -8.30 39.66
N GLY A 199 1.38 -8.55 38.86
CA GLY A 199 0.44 -9.65 39.14
C GLY A 199 -0.65 -9.42 40.19
N ARG A 200 -1.00 -8.18 40.55
CA ARG A 200 -2.21 -7.90 41.35
C ARG A 200 -2.94 -6.66 40.83
N THR A 201 -4.20 -6.83 40.45
CA THR A 201 -5.16 -5.74 40.21
C THR A 201 -5.98 -5.54 41.48
N THR A 202 -5.99 -4.34 42.04
CA THR A 202 -6.95 -3.96 43.08
C THR A 202 -8.31 -3.76 42.43
N SER A 203 -9.27 -4.58 42.82
CA SER A 203 -10.68 -4.30 42.63
C SER A 203 -11.03 -3.24 43.65
N GLU A 204 -11.35 -2.02 43.23
CA GLU A 204 -12.06 -1.08 44.10
C GLU A 204 -13.48 -1.66 44.29
N GLU A 205 -13.67 -2.32 45.43
CA GLU A 205 -15.00 -2.52 46.01
C GLU A 205 -15.53 -1.15 46.40
N ASN A 206 -16.56 -0.70 45.67
CA ASN A 206 -17.47 0.31 46.17
C ASN A 206 -18.27 -0.34 47.30
N ASP A 207 -17.94 0.00 48.54
CA ASP A 207 -18.88 -0.07 49.67
C ASP A 207 -18.90 1.31 50.35
N ASP A 208 -20.13 1.84 50.44
CA ASP A 208 -20.64 3.03 51.13
C ASP A 208 -20.28 4.46 50.63
#